data_AF-A0A968LY44-F1
#
_entry.id   AF-A0A968LY44-F1
#
_cell.length_a   1.000
_cell.length_b   1.000
_cell.length_c   1.000
_cell.angle_alpha   90.00
_cell.angle_beta   90.00
_cell.angle_gamma   90.00
#
_symmetry.space_group_name_H-M   'P 1'
#
loop_
_entity.id
_entity.type
_entity.pdbx_description
1 polymer ?
#
loop_
_entity_poly.entity_id
_entity_poly.type
_entity_poly.pdbx_seq_one_letter_code
_entity_poly.pdbx_strand_id
1 'polypeptide(L)'
;MEQHSTVGADWLLEFFLFVLYGYFDILHAVASLVLLPLLVLGWRAPLPPRISAQARDLTNDRVWRVGLIGQLAFVATGMGLVLAGFTIAGVGAIAVFVPQDLEFMRTTRADLSGVNERLVALIAHDRSGFGGALWSTGVAVLTASLWGFERGSRWLWWTLLISGSVGFALTLGVHFGVGYTSFAHLLPAYIGFCLFSLGLACSMPYLFDWHEANAKPISVPELIA
;
A
#
# COMPACT_ATOMS: atom_id res chain seq x y z
N MET A 1 -6.19 -18.09 -28.41
CA MET A 1 -7.01 -16.89 -28.69
C MET A 1 -8.35 -17.16 -28.03
N GLU A 2 -8.83 -16.44 -27.04
CA GLU A 2 -8.57 -15.06 -26.59
C GLU A 2 -8.62 -15.00 -25.07
N GLN A 3 -7.72 -14.19 -24.54
CA GLN A 3 -7.62 -13.80 -23.15
C GLN A 3 -8.37 -12.47 -23.06
N HIS A 4 -9.57 -12.47 -22.50
CA HIS A 4 -10.28 -11.23 -22.15
C HIS A 4 -10.36 -11.08 -20.65
N SER A 5 -9.73 -9.99 -20.24
CA SER A 5 -9.69 -9.32 -18.94
C SER A 5 -11.03 -9.21 -18.22
N THR A 6 -11.04 -9.61 -16.95
CA THR A 6 -11.82 -8.93 -15.91
C THR A 6 -10.96 -8.77 -14.66
N VAL A 7 -10.21 -7.68 -14.63
CA VAL A 7 -9.71 -7.07 -13.39
C VAL A 7 -10.94 -6.62 -12.61
N GLY A 8 -11.20 -7.22 -11.45
CA GLY A 8 -12.42 -6.96 -10.67
C GLY A 8 -12.81 -8.06 -9.68
N ALA A 9 -11.84 -8.85 -9.18
CA ALA A 9 -12.10 -9.94 -8.24
C ALA A 9 -11.21 -9.89 -6.99
N ASP A 10 -10.70 -8.70 -6.68
CA ASP A 10 -9.57 -8.55 -5.78
C ASP A 10 -10.02 -8.69 -4.31
N TRP A 11 -11.21 -8.19 -3.99
CA TRP A 11 -11.89 -8.36 -2.69
C TRP A 11 -12.49 -9.76 -2.48
N LEU A 12 -12.65 -10.56 -3.54
CA LEU A 12 -13.17 -11.93 -3.42
C LEU A 12 -12.10 -12.89 -2.87
N LEU A 13 -10.81 -12.59 -3.08
CA LEU A 13 -9.73 -13.44 -2.58
C LEU A 13 -9.70 -13.48 -1.04
N GLU A 14 -9.80 -12.35 -0.35
CA GLU A 14 -9.86 -12.31 1.12
C GLU A 14 -11.11 -13.01 1.68
N PHE A 15 -12.28 -12.76 1.08
CA PHE A 15 -13.55 -13.32 1.52
C PHE A 15 -13.72 -14.81 1.18
N PHE A 16 -13.06 -15.36 0.16
CA PHE A 16 -13.13 -16.80 -0.17
C PHE A 16 -12.00 -17.64 0.45
N LEU A 17 -10.87 -17.04 0.82
CA LEU A 17 -9.84 -17.72 1.63
C LEU A 17 -10.38 -18.18 2.99
N PHE A 18 -11.33 -17.41 3.52
CA PHE A 18 -12.23 -17.76 4.61
C PHE A 18 -12.82 -19.19 4.56
N VAL A 19 -13.41 -19.57 3.41
CA VAL A 19 -14.06 -20.87 3.20
C VAL A 19 -13.00 -21.96 3.03
N LEU A 20 -11.81 -21.60 2.55
CA LEU A 20 -10.73 -22.53 2.25
C LEU A 20 -9.95 -23.00 3.49
N TYR A 21 -9.84 -22.18 4.53
CA TYR A 21 -9.09 -22.52 5.76
C TYR A 21 -9.93 -23.07 6.92
N GLY A 22 -11.27 -23.03 6.83
CA GLY A 22 -12.15 -23.53 7.88
C GLY A 22 -12.14 -22.73 9.18
N TYR A 23 -11.71 -21.45 9.16
CA TYR A 23 -11.65 -20.57 10.33
C TYR A 23 -12.46 -19.29 10.09
N PHE A 24 -13.59 -19.13 10.80
CA PHE A 24 -14.41 -17.92 10.77
C PHE A 24 -13.98 -16.92 11.84
N ASP A 25 -13.40 -15.80 11.42
CA ASP A 25 -13.21 -14.63 12.26
C ASP A 25 -14.40 -13.65 12.14
N ILE A 26 -15.19 -13.56 13.21
CA ILE A 26 -16.34 -12.64 13.31
C ILE A 26 -15.90 -11.18 13.34
N LEU A 27 -14.77 -10.87 14.00
CA LEU A 27 -14.27 -9.50 14.11
C LEU A 27 -13.88 -8.95 12.74
N HIS A 28 -13.16 -9.76 11.96
CA HIS A 28 -12.82 -9.41 10.59
C HIS A 28 -14.08 -9.22 9.73
N ALA A 29 -15.05 -10.14 9.82
CA ALA A 29 -16.30 -10.01 9.06
C ALA A 29 -17.09 -8.75 9.41
N VAL A 30 -17.18 -8.40 10.70
CA VAL A 30 -17.81 -7.15 11.15
C VAL A 30 -17.03 -5.93 10.67
N ALA A 31 -15.70 -5.94 10.77
CA ALA A 31 -14.86 -4.85 10.28
C ALA A 31 -15.06 -4.65 8.77
N SER A 32 -15.03 -5.72 7.96
CA SER A 32 -15.29 -5.67 6.53
C SER A 32 -16.69 -5.14 6.23
N LEU A 33 -17.72 -5.58 6.98
CA LEU A 33 -19.09 -5.10 6.81
C LEU A 33 -19.23 -3.60 7.13
N VAL A 34 -18.49 -3.10 8.12
CA VAL A 34 -18.48 -1.67 8.49
C VAL A 34 -17.72 -0.84 7.45
N LEU A 35 -16.63 -1.35 6.90
CA LEU A 35 -15.82 -0.66 5.89
C LEU A 35 -16.44 -0.70 4.49
N LEU A 36 -17.24 -1.72 4.18
CA LEU A 36 -17.86 -1.89 2.86
C LEU A 36 -18.71 -0.69 2.41
N PRO A 37 -19.59 -0.10 3.25
CA PRO A 37 -20.29 1.13 2.90
C PRO A 37 -19.36 2.30 2.58
N LEU A 38 -18.26 2.48 3.34
CA LEU A 38 -17.28 3.54 3.09
C LEU A 38 -16.57 3.34 1.76
N LEU A 39 -16.20 2.09 1.44
CA LEU A 39 -15.63 1.73 0.14
C LEU A 39 -16.61 2.02 -1.00
N VAL A 40 -17.88 1.62 -0.87
CA VAL A 40 -18.91 1.86 -1.88
C VAL A 40 -19.17 3.36 -2.06
N LEU A 41 -19.21 4.13 -0.99
CA LEU A 41 -19.33 5.59 -1.05
C LEU A 41 -18.13 6.22 -1.76
N GLY A 42 -16.91 5.80 -1.44
CA GLY A 42 -15.69 6.26 -2.11
C GLY A 42 -15.68 5.92 -3.60
N TRP A 43 -16.07 4.70 -3.96
CA TRP A 43 -16.17 4.25 -5.36
C TRP A 43 -17.20 5.04 -6.16
N ARG A 44 -18.32 5.40 -5.54
CA ARG A 44 -19.42 6.15 -6.18
C ARG A 44 -19.27 7.66 -6.07
N ALA A 45 -18.30 8.16 -5.31
CA ALA A 45 -18.09 9.58 -5.17
C ALA A 45 -17.75 10.18 -6.53
N PRO A 46 -18.41 11.28 -6.94
CA PRO A 46 -18.05 11.95 -8.17
C PRO A 46 -16.61 12.46 -8.04
N LEU A 47 -15.81 12.24 -9.10
CA LEU A 47 -14.48 12.84 -9.16
C LEU A 47 -14.65 14.37 -9.10
N PRO A 48 -13.93 15.07 -8.21
CA PRO A 48 -13.95 16.52 -8.23
C PRO A 48 -13.52 17.00 -9.62
N PRO A 49 -14.01 18.17 -10.06
CA PRO A 49 -13.56 18.75 -11.33
C PRO A 49 -12.03 18.78 -11.30
N ARG A 50 -11.38 18.08 -12.25
CA ARG A 50 -9.94 18.28 -12.48
C ARG A 50 -9.80 19.73 -12.88
N ILE A 51 -9.35 20.58 -11.95
CA ILE A 51 -8.87 21.91 -12.29
C ILE A 51 -7.63 21.63 -13.11
N SER A 52 -7.79 21.63 -14.44
CA SER A 52 -6.72 21.30 -15.37
C SER A 52 -5.55 22.26 -15.15
N ALA A 53 -4.58 21.81 -14.36
CA ALA A 53 -3.23 22.35 -14.29
C ALA A 53 -2.38 21.82 -15.46
N GLN A 54 -3.00 21.17 -16.45
CA GLN A 54 -2.35 20.43 -17.52
C GLN A 54 -1.51 21.31 -18.47
N ALA A 55 -1.62 22.64 -18.34
CA ALA A 55 -0.82 23.62 -19.08
C ALA A 55 0.29 24.30 -18.24
N ARG A 56 0.61 23.82 -17.03
CA ARG A 56 1.49 24.56 -16.08
C ARG A 56 2.91 24.02 -15.95
N ASP A 57 3.12 22.70 -15.99
CA ASP A 57 4.46 22.08 -15.99
C ASP A 57 5.02 21.96 -17.43
N LEU A 58 5.16 23.09 -18.12
CA LEU A 58 5.70 23.13 -19.48
C LEU A 58 7.24 23.01 -19.51
N THR A 59 7.89 23.11 -18.34
CA THR A 59 9.35 23.07 -18.22
C THR A 59 9.79 22.06 -17.15
N ASN A 60 10.91 21.38 -17.42
CA ASN A 60 11.50 20.41 -16.51
C ASN A 60 12.39 21.11 -15.47
N ASP A 61 11.78 21.96 -14.66
CA ASP A 61 12.47 22.68 -13.62
C ASP A 61 13.04 21.73 -12.54
N ARG A 62 13.90 22.25 -11.65
CA ARG A 62 14.55 21.42 -10.64
C ARG A 62 13.52 20.79 -9.70
N VAL A 63 12.45 21.51 -9.35
CA VAL A 63 11.41 21.02 -8.44
C VAL A 63 10.67 19.85 -9.06
N TRP A 64 10.28 19.96 -10.33
CA TRP A 64 9.65 18.87 -11.08
C TRP A 64 10.54 17.63 -11.16
N ARG A 65 11.83 17.80 -11.51
CA ARG A 65 12.78 16.67 -11.62
C ARG A 65 12.98 15.93 -10.30
N VAL A 66 13.03 16.65 -9.18
CA VAL A 66 13.12 16.04 -7.85
C VAL A 66 11.77 15.39 -7.48
N GLY A 67 10.66 16.03 -7.84
CA GLY A 67 9.31 15.48 -7.70
C GLY A 67 9.14 14.14 -8.39
N LEU A 68 9.69 13.96 -9.61
CA LEU A 68 9.69 12.68 -10.32
C LEU A 68 10.42 11.57 -9.57
N ILE A 69 11.54 11.87 -8.91
CA ILE A 69 12.26 10.90 -8.08
C ILE A 69 11.36 10.48 -6.91
N GLY A 70 10.68 11.44 -6.28
CA GLY A 70 9.72 11.17 -5.21
C GLY A 70 8.54 10.32 -5.70
N GLN A 71 7.98 10.64 -6.86
CA GLN A 71 6.90 9.89 -7.49
C GLN A 71 7.32 8.46 -7.81
N LEU A 72 8.49 8.27 -8.45
CA LEU A 72 9.03 6.95 -8.77
C LEU A 72 9.26 6.13 -7.51
N ALA A 73 9.77 6.74 -6.43
CA ALA A 73 9.95 6.07 -5.16
C ALA A 73 8.62 5.58 -4.57
N PHE A 74 7.55 6.40 -4.60
CA PHE A 74 6.22 5.95 -4.16
C PHE A 74 5.57 4.92 -5.07
N VAL A 75 5.79 5.00 -6.40
CA VAL A 75 5.36 3.96 -7.34
C VAL A 75 6.04 2.64 -6.99
N ALA A 76 7.36 2.66 -6.73
CA ALA A 76 8.10 1.49 -6.29
C ALA A 76 7.62 0.97 -4.93
N THR A 77 7.31 1.85 -3.97
CA THR A 77 6.70 1.48 -2.69
C THR A 77 5.34 0.80 -2.90
N GLY A 78 4.45 1.40 -3.68
CA GLY A 78 3.11 0.85 -3.96
C GLY A 78 3.20 -0.52 -4.64
N MET A 79 4.04 -0.66 -5.67
CA MET A 79 4.29 -1.94 -6.33
C MET A 79 4.88 -2.97 -5.36
N GLY A 80 5.84 -2.56 -4.53
CA GLY A 80 6.44 -3.41 -3.49
C GLY A 80 5.40 -3.93 -2.49
N LEU A 81 4.47 -3.07 -2.06
CA LEU A 81 3.37 -3.45 -1.17
C LEU A 81 2.39 -4.43 -1.84
N VAL A 82 2.06 -4.22 -3.12
CA VAL A 82 1.23 -5.18 -3.90
C VAL A 82 1.90 -6.56 -3.95
N LEU A 83 3.19 -6.60 -4.33
CA LEU A 83 3.95 -7.84 -4.42
C LEU A 83 4.14 -8.52 -3.06
N ALA A 84 4.38 -7.74 -2.00
CA ALA A 84 4.47 -8.23 -0.64
C ALA A 84 3.12 -8.83 -0.18
N GLY A 85 2.01 -8.17 -0.50
CA GLY A 85 0.67 -8.64 -0.22
C GLY A 85 0.39 -10.01 -0.83
N PHE A 86 0.66 -10.17 -2.13
CA PHE A 86 0.56 -11.46 -2.81
C PHE A 86 1.46 -12.53 -2.21
N THR A 87 2.70 -12.17 -1.88
CA THR A 87 3.68 -13.10 -1.32
C THR A 87 3.22 -13.61 0.06
N ILE A 88 2.81 -12.72 0.95
CA ILE A 88 2.38 -13.06 2.31
C ILE A 88 1.05 -13.83 2.28
N ALA A 89 0.10 -13.42 1.45
CA ALA A 89 -1.15 -14.15 1.28
C ALA A 89 -0.90 -15.56 0.70
N GLY A 90 -0.02 -15.68 -0.30
CA GLY A 90 0.37 -16.97 -0.88
C GLY A 90 1.08 -17.89 0.12
N VAL A 91 1.99 -17.35 0.93
CA VAL A 91 2.63 -18.09 2.03
C VAL A 91 1.57 -18.56 3.04
N GLY A 92 0.64 -17.70 3.43
CA GLY A 92 -0.51 -18.05 4.28
C GLY A 92 -1.35 -19.18 3.72
N ALA A 93 -1.49 -19.28 2.39
CA ALA A 93 -2.23 -20.34 1.72
C ALA A 93 -1.51 -21.67 1.59
N ILE A 94 -0.21 -21.65 1.37
CA ILE A 94 0.51 -22.87 0.94
C ILE A 94 1.33 -23.44 2.09
N ALA A 95 2.13 -22.61 2.77
CA ALA A 95 3.12 -23.06 3.73
C ALA A 95 2.75 -22.75 5.18
N VAL A 96 1.96 -21.70 5.41
CA VAL A 96 1.60 -21.07 6.70
C VAL A 96 2.80 -20.50 7.46
N PHE A 97 3.92 -21.22 7.55
CA PHE A 97 5.14 -20.81 8.23
C PHE A 97 6.32 -20.70 7.25
N VAL A 98 7.17 -19.70 7.47
CA VAL A 98 8.53 -19.67 6.94
C VAL A 98 9.49 -20.20 8.00
N PRO A 99 10.69 -20.71 7.63
CA PRO A 99 11.62 -21.31 8.58
C PRO A 99 11.94 -20.44 9.80
N GLN A 100 12.07 -19.13 9.58
CA GLN A 100 12.38 -18.14 10.60
C GLN A 100 11.29 -18.05 11.69
N ASP A 101 10.03 -18.36 11.37
CA ASP A 101 8.94 -18.31 12.35
C ASP A 101 9.10 -19.41 13.40
N LEU A 102 9.39 -20.63 12.94
CA LEU A 102 9.55 -21.81 13.78
C LEU A 102 10.86 -21.74 14.57
N GLU A 103 11.92 -21.19 13.97
CA GLU A 103 13.17 -20.90 14.65
C GLU A 103 12.97 -19.90 15.79
N PHE A 104 12.26 -18.80 15.52
CA PHE A 104 11.94 -17.78 16.53
C PHE A 104 11.12 -18.36 17.69
N MET A 105 10.06 -19.12 17.38
CA MET A 105 9.21 -19.75 18.40
C MET A 105 9.84 -20.98 19.07
N ARG A 106 10.96 -21.49 18.54
CA ARG A 106 11.62 -22.74 18.98
C ARG A 106 10.66 -23.92 19.06
N THR A 107 9.84 -24.08 18.03
CA THR A 107 8.79 -25.11 17.96
C THR A 107 8.69 -25.71 16.57
N THR A 108 7.86 -26.73 16.39
CA THR A 108 7.55 -27.29 15.08
C THR A 108 6.07 -27.12 14.75
N ARG A 109 5.74 -27.17 13.45
CA ARG A 109 4.34 -27.18 13.01
C ARG A 109 3.55 -28.34 13.63
N ALA A 110 4.18 -29.51 13.80
CA ALA A 110 3.54 -30.69 14.39
C ALA A 110 3.18 -30.45 15.87
N ASP A 111 4.10 -29.84 16.63
CA ASP A 111 3.86 -29.50 18.03
C ASP A 111 2.73 -28.47 18.17
N LEU A 112 2.72 -27.43 17.33
CA LEU A 112 1.66 -26.41 17.32
C LEU A 112 0.28 -27.02 17.01
N SER A 113 0.20 -27.90 16.01
CA SER A 113 -1.04 -28.63 15.70
C SER A 113 -1.46 -29.57 16.83
N GLY A 114 -0.51 -30.21 17.51
CA GLY A 114 -0.76 -31.10 18.64
C GLY A 114 -1.28 -30.38 19.88
N VAL A 115 -0.92 -29.10 20.05
CA VAL A 115 -1.47 -28.25 21.12
C VAL A 115 -2.91 -27.80 20.80
N ASN A 116 -3.14 -27.31 19.58
CA ASN A 116 -4.48 -26.93 19.13
C ASN A 116 -4.56 -26.90 17.60
N GLU A 117 -5.44 -27.72 17.04
CA GLU A 117 -5.65 -27.84 15.59
C GLU A 117 -6.07 -26.52 14.92
N ARG A 118 -6.66 -25.57 15.68
CA ARG A 118 -7.08 -24.26 15.16
C ARG A 118 -5.95 -23.23 15.09
N LEU A 119 -4.82 -23.46 15.75
CA LEU A 119 -3.74 -22.46 15.84
C LEU A 119 -3.09 -22.22 14.48
N VAL A 120 -2.82 -23.30 13.74
CA VAL A 120 -2.23 -23.21 12.39
C VAL A 120 -3.20 -22.52 11.43
N ALA A 121 -4.50 -22.81 11.53
CA ALA A 121 -5.53 -22.16 10.71
C ALA A 121 -5.66 -20.67 11.03
N LEU A 122 -5.59 -20.28 12.30
CA LEU A 122 -5.58 -18.88 12.72
C LEU A 122 -4.37 -18.12 12.18
N ILE A 123 -3.17 -18.70 12.21
CA ILE A 123 -1.96 -18.08 11.68
C ILE A 123 -2.02 -17.95 10.15
N ALA A 124 -2.55 -18.96 9.46
CA ALA A 124 -2.81 -18.90 8.03
C ALA A 124 -3.77 -17.76 7.68
N HIS A 125 -4.87 -17.64 8.43
CA HIS A 125 -5.86 -16.58 8.29
C HIS A 125 -5.22 -15.20 8.50
N ASP A 126 -4.51 -14.99 9.60
CA ASP A 126 -3.84 -13.72 9.92
C ASP A 126 -2.87 -13.28 8.81
N ARG A 127 -2.07 -14.22 8.26
CA ARG A 127 -1.19 -13.95 7.11
C ARG A 127 -1.97 -13.57 5.86
N SER A 128 -3.02 -14.30 5.54
CA SER A 128 -3.85 -13.98 4.37
C SER A 128 -4.53 -12.62 4.48
N GLY A 129 -5.03 -12.28 5.67
CA GLY A 129 -5.64 -10.98 5.95
C GLY A 129 -4.62 -9.84 5.89
N PHE A 130 -3.45 -10.03 6.50
CA PHE A 130 -2.37 -9.04 6.41
C PHE A 130 -1.85 -8.85 4.97
N GLY A 131 -1.73 -9.95 4.21
CA GLY A 131 -1.36 -9.90 2.80
C GLY A 131 -2.37 -9.14 1.94
N GLY A 132 -3.66 -9.37 2.17
CA GLY A 132 -4.75 -8.62 1.55
C GLY A 132 -4.72 -7.12 1.88
N ALA A 133 -4.54 -6.78 3.15
CA ALA A 133 -4.40 -5.39 3.59
C ALA A 133 -3.19 -4.69 2.94
N LEU A 134 -2.05 -5.35 2.83
CA LEU A 134 -0.87 -4.83 2.12
C LEU A 134 -1.13 -4.63 0.63
N TRP A 135 -1.82 -5.58 -0.01
CA TRP A 135 -2.18 -5.46 -1.41
C TRP A 135 -3.11 -4.26 -1.66
N SER A 136 -4.20 -4.16 -0.91
CA SER A 136 -5.15 -3.04 -0.99
C SER A 136 -4.46 -1.69 -0.77
N THR A 137 -3.61 -1.60 0.27
CA THR A 137 -2.80 -0.40 0.54
C THR A 137 -1.83 -0.12 -0.62
N GLY A 138 -1.18 -1.14 -1.16
CA GLY A 138 -0.28 -1.03 -2.30
C GLY A 138 -0.97 -0.49 -3.55
N VAL A 139 -2.18 -0.97 -3.85
CA VAL A 139 -3.00 -0.45 -4.96
C VAL A 139 -3.36 1.01 -4.74
N ALA A 140 -3.77 1.38 -3.53
CA ALA A 140 -4.10 2.77 -3.19
C ALA A 140 -2.88 3.70 -3.35
N VAL A 141 -1.71 3.32 -2.81
CA VAL A 141 -0.47 4.10 -2.94
C VAL A 141 -0.03 4.17 -4.41
N LEU A 142 -0.06 3.06 -5.13
CA LEU A 142 0.36 2.98 -6.54
C LEU A 142 -0.53 3.87 -7.41
N THR A 143 -1.85 3.74 -7.30
CA THR A 143 -2.80 4.52 -8.10
C THR A 143 -2.74 6.01 -7.76
N ALA A 144 -2.66 6.37 -6.49
CA ALA A 144 -2.48 7.76 -6.06
C ALA A 144 -1.16 8.35 -6.61
N SER A 145 -0.09 7.56 -6.66
CA SER A 145 1.22 8.01 -7.16
C SER A 145 1.28 8.09 -8.69
N LEU A 146 0.54 7.24 -9.40
CA LEU A 146 0.49 7.25 -10.86
C LEU A 146 -0.42 8.36 -11.42
N TRP A 147 -1.57 8.60 -10.77
CA TRP A 147 -2.62 9.48 -11.34
C TRP A 147 -2.96 10.70 -10.50
N GLY A 148 -2.57 10.76 -9.22
CA GLY A 148 -2.88 11.87 -8.30
C GLY A 148 -1.70 12.81 -8.04
N PHE A 149 -0.53 12.52 -8.59
CA PHE A 149 0.71 13.24 -8.29
C PHE A 149 0.82 14.54 -9.10
N GLU A 150 0.17 15.59 -8.61
CA GLU A 150 0.09 16.90 -9.28
C GLU A 150 0.77 18.00 -8.43
N ARG A 151 1.45 18.97 -9.08
CA ARG A 151 2.11 20.09 -8.39
C ARG A 151 1.15 20.82 -7.46
N GLY A 152 1.58 21.10 -6.23
CA GLY A 152 0.76 21.79 -5.23
C GLY A 152 -0.31 20.91 -4.53
N SER A 153 -0.39 19.61 -4.85
CA SER A 153 -1.31 18.67 -4.19
C SER A 153 -0.84 18.25 -2.79
N ARG A 154 -0.81 19.21 -1.85
CA ARG A 154 -0.35 19.02 -0.46
C ARG A 154 -1.10 17.91 0.28
N TRP A 155 -2.37 17.72 -0.03
CA TRP A 155 -3.21 16.69 0.58
C TRP A 155 -2.66 15.27 0.31
N LEU A 156 -2.10 15.03 -0.88
CA LEU A 156 -1.54 13.75 -1.26
C LEU A 156 -0.31 13.44 -0.39
N TRP A 157 0.57 14.43 -0.22
CA TRP A 157 1.76 14.29 0.62
C TRP A 157 1.39 13.95 2.07
N TRP A 158 0.42 14.66 2.66
CA TRP A 158 -0.05 14.37 4.02
C TRP A 158 -0.72 13.01 4.14
N THR A 159 -1.50 12.61 3.13
CA THR A 159 -2.13 11.28 3.08
C THR A 159 -1.07 10.18 3.10
N LEU A 160 -0.04 10.30 2.25
CA LEU A 160 1.06 9.34 2.18
C LEU A 160 1.89 9.34 3.46
N LEU A 161 2.22 10.51 4.02
CA LEU A 161 2.95 10.61 5.29
C LEU A 161 2.21 9.89 6.42
N ILE A 162 0.96 10.28 6.69
CA ILE A 162 0.22 9.77 7.85
C ILE A 162 -0.01 8.27 7.71
N SER A 163 -0.49 7.81 6.54
CA SER A 163 -0.75 6.39 6.31
C SER A 163 0.52 5.54 6.40
N GLY A 164 1.59 5.95 5.70
CA GLY A 164 2.85 5.21 5.69
C GLY A 164 3.55 5.24 7.05
N SER A 165 3.59 6.38 7.75
CA SER A 165 4.19 6.47 9.09
C SER A 165 3.51 5.55 10.09
N VAL A 166 2.16 5.50 10.11
CA VAL A 166 1.44 4.57 10.99
C VAL A 166 1.74 3.11 10.61
N GLY A 167 1.71 2.77 9.33
CA GLY A 167 1.99 1.42 8.85
C GLY A 167 3.41 0.93 9.21
N PHE A 168 4.43 1.74 8.92
CA PHE A 168 5.82 1.40 9.23
C PHE A 168 6.10 1.38 10.73
N ALA A 169 5.53 2.31 11.50
CA ALA A 169 5.72 2.35 12.95
C ALA A 169 5.14 1.10 13.63
N LEU A 170 3.92 0.69 13.25
CA LEU A 170 3.31 -0.53 13.77
C LEU A 170 4.07 -1.79 13.33
N THR A 171 4.42 -1.87 12.04
CA THR A 171 5.14 -3.03 11.50
C THR A 171 6.48 -3.21 12.19
N LEU A 172 7.34 -2.19 12.21
CA LEU A 172 8.66 -2.29 12.84
C LEU A 172 8.53 -2.40 14.37
N GLY A 173 7.66 -1.60 14.98
CA GLY A 173 7.45 -1.57 16.43
C GLY A 173 7.08 -2.93 17.01
N VAL A 174 6.17 -3.67 16.36
CA VAL A 174 5.81 -5.02 16.80
C VAL A 174 7.01 -5.96 16.73
N HIS A 175 7.78 -5.96 15.64
CA HIS A 175 8.92 -6.86 15.48
C HIS A 175 10.01 -6.61 16.53
N PHE A 176 10.33 -5.34 16.81
CA PHE A 176 11.26 -4.99 17.89
C PHE A 176 10.68 -5.30 19.27
N GLY A 177 9.38 -5.08 19.47
CA GLY A 177 8.71 -5.34 20.74
C GLY A 177 8.67 -6.83 21.11
N VAL A 178 8.47 -7.71 20.13
CA VAL A 178 8.45 -9.17 20.36
C VAL A 178 9.83 -9.82 20.20
N GLY A 179 10.82 -9.10 19.67
CA GLY A 179 12.18 -9.61 19.44
C GLY A 179 12.34 -10.44 18.15
N TYR A 180 11.35 -10.45 17.26
CA TYR A 180 11.44 -11.14 15.97
C TYR A 180 12.14 -10.25 14.92
N THR A 181 13.44 -10.05 15.10
CA THR A 181 14.22 -9.03 14.37
C THR A 181 15.23 -9.61 13.39
N SER A 182 14.97 -10.78 12.81
CA SER A 182 15.90 -11.38 11.86
C SER A 182 16.06 -10.47 10.63
N PHE A 183 17.30 -10.25 10.20
CA PHE A 183 17.60 -9.27 9.15
C PHE A 183 16.93 -9.63 7.82
N ALA A 184 17.00 -10.89 7.41
CA ALA A 184 16.40 -11.36 6.17
C ALA A 184 14.86 -11.22 6.17
N HIS A 185 14.22 -11.43 7.32
CA HIS A 185 12.78 -11.25 7.48
C HIS A 185 12.36 -9.78 7.38
N LEU A 186 13.12 -8.87 7.99
CA LEU A 186 12.83 -7.44 8.00
C LEU A 186 13.33 -6.68 6.76
N LEU A 187 14.17 -7.30 5.93
CA LEU A 187 14.78 -6.66 4.76
C LEU A 187 13.73 -6.01 3.82
N PRO A 188 12.61 -6.66 3.46
CA PRO A 188 11.58 -6.01 2.63
C PRO A 188 10.98 -4.76 3.28
N ALA A 189 10.77 -4.79 4.60
CA ALA A 189 10.26 -3.64 5.35
C ALA A 189 11.26 -2.48 5.38
N TYR A 190 12.56 -2.78 5.52
CA TYR A 190 13.61 -1.75 5.46
C TYR A 190 13.71 -1.10 4.09
N ILE A 191 13.67 -1.89 3.01
CA ILE A 191 13.64 -1.36 1.63
C ILE A 191 12.42 -0.46 1.44
N GLY A 192 11.23 -0.94 1.86
CA GLY A 192 10.00 -0.16 1.81
C GLY A 192 10.10 1.17 2.56
N PHE A 193 10.67 1.16 3.78
CA PHE A 193 10.83 2.36 4.61
C PHE A 193 11.79 3.37 3.97
N CYS A 194 12.89 2.90 3.38
CA CYS A 194 13.84 3.75 2.66
C CYS A 194 13.19 4.39 1.42
N LEU A 195 12.48 3.61 0.61
CA LEU A 195 11.75 4.13 -0.56
C LEU A 195 10.66 5.13 -0.15
N PHE A 196 9.91 4.84 0.90
CA PHE A 196 8.89 5.72 1.45
C PHE A 196 9.48 7.05 1.92
N SER A 197 10.58 7.00 2.67
CA SER A 197 11.26 8.20 3.18
C SER A 197 11.85 9.04 2.04
N LEU A 198 12.44 8.40 1.03
CA LEU A 198 12.91 9.06 -0.19
C LEU A 198 11.74 9.71 -0.96
N GLY A 199 10.64 8.97 -1.10
CA GLY A 199 9.39 9.45 -1.69
C GLY A 199 8.91 10.73 -1.03
N LEU A 200 8.79 10.74 0.29
CA LEU A 200 8.38 11.92 1.06
C LEU A 200 9.33 13.10 0.88
N ALA A 201 10.63 12.88 1.03
CA ALA A 201 11.63 13.95 0.97
C ALA A 201 11.70 14.61 -0.41
N CYS A 202 11.70 13.81 -1.49
CA CYS A 202 11.81 14.31 -2.86
C CYS A 202 10.48 14.85 -3.40
N SER A 203 9.33 14.34 -2.95
CA SER A 203 8.02 14.83 -3.39
C SER A 203 7.59 16.13 -2.72
N MET A 204 8.10 16.42 -1.50
CA MET A 204 7.65 17.55 -0.70
C MET A 204 7.73 18.89 -1.43
N PRO A 205 8.86 19.28 -2.05
CA PRO A 205 8.96 20.57 -2.73
C PRO A 205 7.91 20.71 -3.85
N TYR A 206 7.69 19.66 -4.64
CA TYR A 206 6.75 19.66 -5.76
C TYR A 206 5.29 19.68 -5.30
N LEU A 207 4.93 18.87 -4.30
CA LEU A 207 3.55 18.80 -3.80
C LEU A 207 3.18 20.00 -2.91
N PHE A 208 4.15 20.75 -2.40
CA PHE A 208 3.92 21.98 -1.62
C PHE A 208 4.00 23.27 -2.43
N ASP A 209 4.36 23.18 -3.71
CA ASP A 209 4.50 24.35 -4.57
C ASP A 209 3.15 24.91 -5.05
N TRP A 210 2.43 25.51 -4.09
CA TRP A 210 1.10 26.06 -4.30
C TRP A 210 1.13 27.38 -5.08
N HIS A 211 2.23 28.13 -5.03
CA HIS A 211 2.35 29.41 -5.73
C HIS A 211 2.41 29.21 -7.25
N GLU A 212 3.27 28.31 -7.72
CA GLU A 212 3.33 27.96 -9.13
C GLU A 212 2.04 27.22 -9.57
N ALA A 213 1.47 26.39 -8.68
CA ALA A 213 0.18 25.76 -8.91
C ALA A 213 -1.01 26.74 -9.02
N ASN A 214 -0.91 28.00 -8.58
CA ASN A 214 -1.97 29.02 -8.70
C ASN A 214 -1.57 30.24 -9.55
N ALA A 215 -0.41 30.18 -10.22
CA ALA A 215 -0.02 31.22 -11.16
C ALA A 215 -1.06 31.36 -12.28
N LYS A 216 -1.28 32.59 -12.76
CA LYS A 216 -2.17 32.85 -13.90
C LYS A 216 -1.67 32.05 -15.11
N PRO A 217 -2.56 31.40 -15.88
CA PRO A 217 -2.17 30.82 -17.16
C PRO A 217 -1.57 31.91 -18.05
N ILE A 218 -0.42 31.64 -18.68
CA ILE A 218 0.14 32.54 -19.69
C ILE A 218 -0.91 32.66 -20.79
N SER A 219 -1.30 33.89 -21.11
CA SER A 219 -2.28 34.14 -22.16
C SER A 219 -1.62 33.95 -23.53
N VAL A 220 -2.34 33.40 -24.52
CA VAL A 220 -1.81 33.19 -25.89
C VAL A 220 -1.12 34.44 -26.49
N PRO A 221 -1.55 35.70 -26.21
CA PRO A 221 -0.83 36.90 -26.65
C PRO A 221 0.59 37.06 -26.09
N GLU A 222 0.87 36.57 -24.88
CA GLU A 222 2.19 36.66 -24.22
C GLU A 222 3.20 35.63 -24.76
N LEU A 223 2.73 34.57 -25.42
CA LEU A 223 3.58 33.54 -26.03
C LEU A 223 4.10 33.92 -27.42
N ILE A 224 3.54 34.96 -28.03
CA ILE A 224 3.84 35.38 -29.42
C ILE A 224 4.62 36.73 -29.44
N ALA A 225 4.79 37.38 -28.29
CA ALA A 225 5.60 38.59 -28.12
C ALA A 225 7.05 38.25 -27.73
#